data_AF-A0A3B0WDT1-F1
#
_entry.id   AF-A0A3B0WDT1-F1
#
_cell.length_a   1.000
_cell.length_b   1.000
_cell.length_c   1.000
_cell.angle_alpha   90.00
_cell.angle_beta   90.00
_cell.angle_gamma   90.00
#
_symmetry.space_group_name_H-M   'P 1'
#
loop_
_entity.id
_entity.type
_entity.pdbx_description
1 polymer ?
#
loop_
_entity_poly.entity_id
_entity_poly.type
_entity_poly.pdbx_seq_one_letter_code
_entity_poly.pdbx_strand_id
1 'polypeptide(L)'
;MDSKDKKQLSETDICDLFITPAIKDAGWDPMQQIRREMTLTPGPVIVRGNMSSRNKKKKKFADYVLSWEPGIPVAVVEAKDNKHTVSHGMQQALGYADP
;
A
#
# COMPACT_ATOMS: atom_id res chain seq x y z
N MET A 1 -13.23 20.12 14.90
CA MET A 1 -12.01 19.30 14.75
C MET A 1 -10.93 20.23 14.26
N ASP A 2 -9.97 20.53 15.12
CA ASP A 2 -8.93 21.51 14.84
C ASP A 2 -8.18 21.06 13.59
N SER A 3 -8.22 21.88 12.55
CA SER A 3 -7.61 21.58 11.25
C SER A 3 -6.09 21.72 11.40
N LYS A 4 -5.47 20.80 12.17
CA LYS A 4 -4.04 20.53 12.01
C LYS A 4 -3.82 20.31 10.53
N ASP A 5 -3.07 21.21 9.93
CA ASP A 5 -2.86 21.26 8.50
C ASP A 5 -2.40 19.88 8.06
N LYS A 6 -3.22 19.15 7.29
CA LYS A 6 -2.95 17.76 6.90
C LYS A 6 -1.58 17.60 6.22
N LYS A 7 -1.04 18.71 5.71
CA LYS A 7 0.30 18.83 5.10
C LYS A 7 1.46 18.72 6.09
N GLN A 8 1.21 18.84 7.39
CA GLN A 8 2.23 18.68 8.44
C GLN A 8 2.31 17.25 8.98
N LEU A 9 1.33 16.40 8.62
CA LEU A 9 1.25 15.02 9.08
C LEU A 9 2.17 14.13 8.23
N SER A 10 2.80 13.15 8.89
CA SER A 10 3.57 12.11 8.22
C SER A 10 2.62 11.13 7.49
N GLU A 11 3.17 10.29 6.61
CA GLU A 11 2.40 9.21 5.98
C GLU A 11 1.76 8.29 7.04
N THR A 12 2.49 7.97 8.11
CA THR A 12 1.99 7.17 9.24
C THR A 12 0.81 7.86 9.93
N ASP A 13 0.92 9.16 10.19
CA ASP A 13 -0.17 9.92 10.82
C ASP A 13 -1.41 9.96 9.90
N ILE A 14 -1.21 10.10 8.59
CA ILE A 14 -2.30 10.05 7.61
C ILE A 14 -2.96 8.66 7.59
N CYS A 15 -2.16 7.59 7.62
CA CYS A 15 -2.62 6.22 7.71
C CYS A 15 -3.47 5.97 8.96
N ASP A 16 -3.02 6.43 10.12
CA ASP A 16 -3.67 6.10 11.39
C ASP A 16 -4.86 7.03 11.70
N LEU A 17 -4.79 8.32 11.33
CA LEU A 17 -5.84 9.30 11.63
C LEU A 17 -6.94 9.39 10.57
N PHE A 18 -6.66 9.00 9.32
CA PHE A 18 -7.60 9.18 8.21
C PHE A 18 -7.89 7.90 7.44
N ILE A 19 -6.87 7.18 6.98
CA ILE A 19 -7.09 6.03 6.08
C ILE A 19 -7.65 4.82 6.85
N THR A 20 -7.01 4.43 7.94
CA THR A 20 -7.44 3.27 8.74
C THR A 20 -8.85 3.45 9.30
N PRO A 21 -9.22 4.63 9.87
CA PRO A 21 -10.60 4.88 10.28
C PRO A 21 -11.57 4.85 9.10
N ALA A 22 -11.24 5.44 7.95
CA ALA A 22 -12.12 5.44 6.78
C ALA A 22 -12.38 4.02 6.23
N ILE A 23 -11.37 3.15 6.20
CA ILE A 23 -11.54 1.75 5.78
C ILE A 23 -12.44 1.00 6.77
N LYS A 24 -12.27 1.23 8.08
CA LYS A 24 -13.15 0.64 9.11
C LYS A 24 -14.59 1.14 8.99
N ASP A 25 -14.77 2.44 8.81
CA ASP A 25 -16.10 3.07 8.66
C ASP A 25 -16.81 2.60 7.39
N ALA A 26 -16.06 2.23 6.36
CA ALA A 26 -16.58 1.57 5.16
C ALA A 26 -17.01 0.10 5.37
N GLY A 27 -16.85 -0.44 6.58
CA GLY A 27 -17.34 -1.76 6.99
C GLY A 27 -16.34 -2.91 6.84
N TRP A 28 -15.06 -2.63 6.55
CA TRP A 28 -14.03 -3.67 6.45
C TRP A 28 -13.55 -4.13 7.83
N ASP A 29 -13.48 -5.44 8.06
CA ASP A 29 -12.97 -6.03 9.30
C ASP A 29 -11.42 -5.94 9.36
N PRO A 30 -10.83 -5.23 10.33
CA PRO A 30 -9.39 -5.09 10.47
C PRO A 30 -8.62 -6.39 10.73
N MET A 31 -9.24 -7.36 11.39
CA MET A 31 -8.59 -8.62 11.75
C MET A 31 -8.60 -9.61 10.59
N GLN A 32 -9.71 -9.65 9.85
CA GLN A 32 -9.94 -10.64 8.81
C GLN A 32 -9.63 -10.15 7.40
N GLN A 33 -9.98 -8.90 7.09
CA GLN A 33 -10.02 -8.40 5.72
C GLN A 33 -8.92 -7.38 5.41
N ILE A 34 -8.32 -6.75 6.42
CA ILE A 34 -7.26 -5.75 6.23
C ILE A 34 -5.89 -6.34 6.55
N ARG A 35 -4.93 -6.17 5.64
CA ARG A 35 -3.51 -6.44 5.87
C ARG A 35 -2.70 -5.18 5.58
N ARG A 36 -1.92 -4.73 6.56
CA ARG A 36 -1.01 -3.58 6.41
C ARG A 36 0.38 -4.04 5.98
N GLU A 37 1.10 -3.15 5.27
CA GLU A 37 2.52 -3.32 4.91
C GLU A 37 2.82 -4.64 4.19
N MET A 38 1.93 -5.06 3.30
CA MET A 38 2.04 -6.36 2.63
C MET A 38 3.07 -6.30 1.52
N THR A 39 4.03 -7.22 1.55
CA THR A 39 4.91 -7.49 0.41
C THR A 39 4.09 -8.15 -0.70
N LEU A 40 3.94 -7.47 -1.83
CA LEU A 40 3.23 -8.00 -2.99
C LEU A 40 4.13 -8.90 -3.83
N THR A 41 5.33 -8.43 -4.16
CA THR A 41 6.31 -9.23 -4.90
C THR A 41 7.70 -9.06 -4.31
N PRO A 42 8.49 -10.15 -4.19
CA PRO A 42 9.86 -10.08 -3.64
C PRO A 42 10.88 -9.40 -4.58
N GLY A 43 10.44 -8.91 -5.75
CA GLY A 43 11.27 -8.36 -6.81
C GLY A 43 11.71 -9.42 -7.84
N PRO A 44 12.00 -9.00 -9.09
CA PRO A 44 12.38 -9.89 -10.17
C PRO A 44 13.76 -10.52 -9.96
N VAL A 45 13.94 -11.72 -10.49
CA VAL A 45 15.26 -12.36 -10.58
C VAL A 45 16.02 -11.73 -11.74
N ILE A 46 17.23 -11.23 -11.47
CA ILE A 46 18.15 -10.70 -12.46
C ILE A 46 19.26 -11.71 -12.66
N VAL A 47 19.46 -12.15 -13.90
CA VAL A 47 20.52 -13.06 -14.30
C VAL A 47 21.55 -12.27 -15.12
N ARG A 48 22.84 -12.37 -14.76
CA ARG A 48 23.97 -11.81 -15.51
C ARG A 48 25.06 -12.88 -15.64
N GLY A 49 25.13 -13.52 -16.81
CA GLY A 49 26.01 -14.68 -17.02
C GLY A 49 25.61 -15.83 -16.08
N ASN A 50 26.59 -16.39 -15.36
CA ASN A 50 26.36 -17.46 -14.38
C ASN A 50 25.89 -16.97 -12.99
N MET A 51 25.70 -15.66 -12.80
CA MET A 51 25.22 -15.10 -11.53
C MET A 51 23.74 -14.77 -11.59
N SER A 52 22.96 -15.32 -10.67
CA SER A 52 21.57 -14.94 -10.42
C SER A 52 21.43 -14.21 -9.09
N SER A 53 20.73 -13.07 -9.08
CA SER A 53 20.40 -12.34 -7.85
C SER A 53 18.98 -11.80 -7.93
N ARG A 54 18.31 -11.61 -6.79
CA ARG A 54 16.97 -11.00 -6.77
C ARG A 54 17.09 -9.50 -6.58
N ASN A 55 16.43 -8.71 -7.43
CA ASN A 55 16.42 -7.27 -7.28
C ASN A 55 15.45 -6.83 -6.19
N LYS A 56 15.95 -6.82 -4.95
CA LYS A 56 15.21 -6.34 -3.78
C LYS A 56 14.83 -4.86 -3.87
N LYS A 57 15.47 -4.05 -4.72
CA LYS A 57 15.12 -2.63 -4.93
C LYS A 57 13.84 -2.44 -5.73
N LYS A 58 13.41 -3.46 -6.49
CA LYS A 58 12.13 -3.48 -7.21
C LYS A 58 11.06 -4.29 -6.46
N LYS A 59 11.25 -4.50 -5.15
CA LYS A 59 10.25 -5.14 -4.30
C LYS A 59 9.02 -4.23 -4.23
N LYS A 60 7.85 -4.77 -4.54
CA LYS A 60 6.58 -4.03 -4.49
C LYS A 60 5.92 -4.29 -3.14
N PHE A 61 5.47 -3.23 -2.48
CA PHE A 61 4.81 -3.28 -1.18
C PHE A 61 3.57 -2.40 -1.21
N ALA A 62 2.46 -2.90 -0.68
CA ALA A 62 1.25 -2.12 -0.52
C ALA A 62 1.08 -1.69 0.94
N ASP A 63 0.60 -0.47 1.16
CA ASP A 63 0.28 0.01 2.50
C ASP A 63 -0.89 -0.76 3.10
N TYR A 64 -1.93 -1.00 2.30
CA TYR A 64 -3.05 -1.86 2.67
C TYR A 64 -3.42 -2.80 1.53
N VAL A 65 -3.74 -4.04 1.89
CA VAL A 65 -4.41 -5.00 1.03
C VAL A 65 -5.75 -5.35 1.67
N LEU A 66 -6.83 -5.16 0.92
CA LEU A 66 -8.20 -5.47 1.33
C LEU A 66 -8.59 -6.80 0.70
N SER A 67 -9.08 -7.72 1.52
CA SER A 67 -9.49 -9.06 1.11
C SER A 67 -10.97 -9.25 1.38
N TRP A 68 -11.73 -9.71 0.38
CA TRP A 68 -13.16 -9.99 0.55
C TRP A 68 -13.36 -11.09 1.60
N GLU A 69 -12.59 -12.17 1.47
CA GLU A 69 -12.44 -13.25 2.43
C GLU A 69 -10.95 -13.46 2.74
N PRO A 70 -10.60 -14.08 3.88
CA PRO A 70 -9.21 -14.40 4.18
C PRO A 70 -8.53 -15.16 3.03
N GLY A 71 -7.54 -14.53 2.40
CA GLY A 71 -6.79 -15.10 1.27
C GLY A 71 -7.29 -14.71 -0.12
N ILE A 72 -8.38 -13.94 -0.24
CA ILE A 72 -8.90 -13.42 -1.52
C ILE A 72 -8.74 -11.89 -1.56
N PRO A 73 -7.56 -11.37 -1.98
CA PRO A 73 -7.34 -9.94 -2.11
C PRO A 73 -8.17 -9.37 -3.26
N VAL A 74 -8.85 -8.26 -3.02
CA VAL A 74 -9.72 -7.59 -4.01
C VAL A 74 -9.34 -6.15 -4.27
N ALA A 75 -8.60 -5.50 -3.36
CA ALA A 75 -8.13 -4.14 -3.56
C ALA A 75 -6.80 -3.87 -2.84
N VAL A 76 -6.10 -2.86 -3.32
CA VAL A 76 -4.90 -2.29 -2.70
C VAL A 76 -5.16 -0.81 -2.42
N VAL A 77 -4.76 -0.33 -1.25
CA VAL A 77 -4.75 1.09 -0.91
C VAL A 77 -3.31 1.53 -0.70
N GLU A 78 -2.91 2.57 -1.42
CA GLU A 78 -1.63 3.24 -1.24
C GLU A 78 -1.88 4.56 -0.50
N ALA A 79 -1.18 4.74 0.61
CA ALA A 79 -1.17 5.98 1.37
C ALA A 79 -0.07 6.90 0.83
N LYS A 80 -0.34 8.19 0.82
CA LYS A 80 0.66 9.24 0.57
C LYS A 80 0.44 10.38 1.53
N ASP A 81 1.51 11.10 1.82
CA ASP A 81 1.38 12.37 2.52
C ASP A 81 0.56 13.36 1.67
N ASN A 82 -0.01 14.37 2.32
CA ASN A 82 -0.83 15.36 1.64
C ASN A 82 -0.01 16.45 0.91
N LYS A 83 1.29 16.20 0.67
CA LYS A 83 2.16 17.05 -0.15
C LYS A 83 2.26 16.50 -1.57
N HIS A 84 2.12 15.19 -1.73
CA HIS A 84 2.10 14.53 -3.02
C HIS A 84 0.70 14.55 -3.67
N THR A 85 0.68 14.57 -5.00
CA THR A 85 -0.59 14.50 -5.75
C THR A 85 -1.08 13.06 -5.82
N VAL A 86 -2.41 12.87 -5.89
CA VAL A 86 -3.05 11.55 -6.04
C VAL A 86 -2.50 10.76 -7.22
N SER A 87 -2.07 11.45 -8.29
CA SER A 87 -1.50 10.83 -9.49
C SER A 87 -0.26 9.96 -9.21
N HIS A 88 0.57 10.33 -8.22
CA HIS A 88 1.75 9.56 -7.86
C HIS A 88 1.39 8.19 -7.27
N GLY A 89 0.37 8.13 -6.41
CA GLY A 89 -0.11 6.87 -5.84
C GLY A 89 -0.78 5.97 -6.88
N MET A 90 -1.48 6.57 -7.85
CA MET A 90 -2.18 5.80 -8.89
C MET A 90 -1.23 5.01 -9.79
N GLN A 91 -0.12 5.60 -10.25
CA GLN A 91 0.86 4.89 -11.08
C GLN A 91 1.49 3.71 -10.33
N GLN A 92 1.74 3.89 -9.03
CA GLN A 92 2.29 2.84 -8.17
C GLN A 92 1.27 1.71 -7.96
N ALA A 93 0.01 2.06 -7.69
CA ALA A 93 -1.09 1.11 -7.51
C ALA A 93 -1.43 0.31 -8.79
N LEU A 94 -1.43 0.97 -9.96
CA LEU A 94 -1.57 0.29 -11.26
C LEU A 94 -0.44 -0.72 -11.47
N GLY A 95 0.78 -0.37 -11.04
CA GLY A 95 1.91 -1.29 -11.04
C GLY A 95 1.71 -2.54 -10.17
N TYR A 96 0.73 -2.59 -9.27
CA TYR A 96 0.41 -3.79 -8.49
C TYR A 96 -0.61 -4.71 -9.18
N ALA A 97 -1.44 -4.18 -10.07
CA ALA A 97 -2.45 -4.94 -10.79
C ALA A 97 -1.84 -5.76 -11.95
N ASP A 98 -0.72 -5.31 -12.52
CA ASP A 98 -0.05 -6.01 -13.62
C ASP A 98 0.96 -7.09 -13.12
N PRO A 99 0.82 -8.35 -13.59
CA PRO A 99 1.71 -9.47 -13.26
C PRO A 99 3.14 -9.36 -13.83
#